data_AF-A0A957FS30-F1
#
_entry.id   AF-A0A957FS30-F1
#
_cell.length_a   1.000
_cell.length_b   1.000
_cell.length_c   1.000
_cell.angle_alpha   90.00
_cell.angle_beta   90.00
_cell.angle_gamma   90.00
#
_symmetry.space_group_name_H-M   'P 1'
#
loop_
_entity.id
_entity.type
_entity.pdbx_description
1 polymer ?
#
loop_
_entity_poly.entity_id
_entity_poly.type
_entity_poly.pdbx_seq_one_letter_code
_entity_poly.pdbx_strand_id
1 'polypeptide(L)'
;TAVFAAQQAHTAGWTISFDLNFRRNLWSPEAARATCAPLLALADVLITPLRDAQTVLGIDAGLTAVEATAVLAEQLAAGLRPKFVYTIPDYQNPTGRQMSQPRRAALCALAEQYDFLIIEDAPYADLRYAGTAVPPIIALDPHGRTLHLGSFSKIFAPLRLGWMVGP
;
A
#
# COMPACT_ATOMS: atom_id res chain seq x y z
N THR A 1 -7.18 22.74 -8.17
CA THR A 1 -7.28 21.34 -8.64
C THR A 1 -6.06 20.56 -8.19
N ALA A 2 -6.11 19.22 -8.20
CA ALA A 2 -4.98 18.37 -7.75
C ALA A 2 -3.67 18.70 -8.48
N VAL A 3 -3.73 19.02 -9.78
CA VAL A 3 -2.58 19.45 -10.60
C VAL A 3 -1.93 20.72 -10.04
N PHE A 4 -2.72 21.74 -9.68
CA PHE A 4 -2.20 22.98 -9.10
C PHE A 4 -1.50 22.73 -7.75
N ALA A 5 -2.10 21.90 -6.90
CA ALA A 5 -1.48 21.54 -5.62
C ALA A 5 -0.15 20.78 -5.83
N ALA A 6 -0.11 19.85 -6.79
CA ALA A 6 1.11 19.13 -7.16
C ALA A 6 2.19 20.08 -7.70
N GLN A 7 1.84 21.04 -8.56
CA GLN A 7 2.79 22.04 -9.06
C GLN A 7 3.42 22.86 -7.92
N GLN A 8 2.61 23.33 -6.98
CA GLN A 8 3.10 24.11 -5.83
C GLN A 8 4.00 23.26 -4.92
N ALA A 9 3.64 22.00 -4.68
CA ALA A 9 4.47 21.08 -3.90
C ALA A 9 5.83 20.83 -4.59
N HIS A 10 5.83 20.63 -5.90
CA HIS A 10 7.05 20.44 -6.67
C HIS A 10 7.94 21.69 -6.63
N THR A 11 7.37 22.89 -6.77
CA THR A 11 8.11 24.17 -6.61
C THR A 11 8.69 24.35 -5.20
N ALA A 12 8.02 23.82 -4.18
CA ALA A 12 8.51 23.81 -2.81
C ALA A 12 9.56 22.71 -2.52
N GLY A 13 9.93 21.90 -3.52
CA GLY A 13 10.90 20.81 -3.40
C GLY A 13 10.37 19.58 -2.67
N TRP A 14 9.05 19.39 -2.62
CA TRP A 14 8.44 18.24 -1.97
C TRP A 14 8.32 17.06 -2.94
N THR A 15 8.53 15.86 -2.42
CA THR A 15 8.26 14.61 -3.16
C THR A 15 6.76 14.39 -3.29
N ILE A 16 6.31 14.11 -4.51
CA ILE A 16 4.91 13.88 -4.84
C ILE A 16 4.73 12.39 -5.15
N SER A 17 3.82 11.76 -4.40
CA SER A 17 3.35 10.41 -4.73
C SER A 17 1.98 10.47 -5.42
N PHE A 18 1.76 9.56 -6.36
CA PHE A 18 0.48 9.43 -7.07
C PHE A 18 0.03 7.97 -7.10
N ASP A 19 -1.19 7.71 -6.63
CA ASP A 19 -1.84 6.39 -6.68
C ASP A 19 -2.72 6.28 -7.94
N LEU A 20 -2.30 5.46 -8.90
CA LEU A 20 -3.07 5.18 -10.10
C LEU A 20 -4.16 4.15 -9.77
N ASN A 21 -5.30 4.65 -9.33
CA ASN A 21 -6.48 3.82 -9.05
C ASN A 21 -7.26 3.48 -10.33
N PHE A 22 -6.63 2.70 -11.23
CA PHE A 22 -7.27 2.27 -12.46
C PHE A 22 -8.33 1.20 -12.18
N ARG A 23 -9.52 1.38 -12.77
CA ARG A 23 -10.62 0.43 -12.68
C ARG A 23 -11.20 0.17 -14.05
N ARG A 24 -10.85 -0.97 -14.64
CA ARG A 24 -11.27 -1.35 -16.02
C ARG A 24 -12.78 -1.29 -16.29
N ASN A 25 -13.62 -1.39 -15.26
CA ASN A 25 -15.08 -1.31 -15.40
C ASN A 25 -15.61 0.13 -15.50
N LEU A 26 -14.81 1.14 -15.13
CA LEU A 26 -15.23 2.55 -15.12
C LEU A 26 -14.79 3.30 -16.38
N TRP A 27 -13.67 2.89 -16.98
CA TRP A 27 -13.03 3.61 -18.09
C TRP A 27 -11.97 2.75 -18.78
N SER A 28 -11.69 3.06 -20.05
CA SER A 28 -10.65 2.40 -20.84
C SER A 28 -9.24 2.79 -20.35
N PRO A 29 -8.21 1.97 -20.61
CA PRO A 29 -6.82 2.31 -20.29
C PRO A 29 -6.37 3.64 -20.92
N GLU A 30 -6.82 3.93 -22.13
CA GLU A 30 -6.53 5.19 -22.84
C GLU A 30 -7.14 6.40 -22.13
N ALA A 31 -8.42 6.29 -21.73
CA ALA A 31 -9.10 7.35 -20.98
C ALA A 31 -8.47 7.57 -19.60
N ALA A 32 -8.05 6.50 -18.92
CA ALA A 32 -7.34 6.58 -17.65
C ALA A 32 -6.00 7.30 -17.81
N ARG A 33 -5.20 6.91 -18.82
CA ARG A 33 -3.91 7.55 -19.12
C ARG A 33 -4.09 9.04 -19.44
N ALA A 34 -5.03 9.39 -20.32
CA ALA A 34 -5.27 10.78 -20.71
C ALA A 34 -5.70 11.64 -19.51
N THR A 35 -6.56 11.12 -18.64
CA THR A 35 -7.04 11.84 -17.46
C THR A 35 -5.95 12.03 -16.41
N CYS A 36 -5.12 10.99 -16.19
CA CYS A 36 -4.06 11.04 -15.18
C CYS A 36 -2.78 11.71 -15.68
N ALA A 37 -2.59 11.90 -16.99
CA ALA A 37 -1.36 12.43 -17.59
C ALA A 37 -0.83 13.72 -16.93
N PRO A 38 -1.65 14.74 -16.60
CA PRO A 38 -1.13 15.95 -15.97
C PRO A 38 -0.57 15.74 -14.55
N LEU A 39 -1.12 14.75 -13.81
CA LEU A 39 -0.62 14.40 -12.48
C LEU A 39 0.56 13.44 -12.55
N LEU A 40 0.54 12.48 -13.48
CA LEU A 40 1.66 11.56 -13.71
C LEU A 40 2.94 12.31 -14.08
N ALA A 41 2.83 13.39 -14.85
CA ALA A 41 3.96 14.25 -15.21
C ALA A 41 4.60 14.99 -14.02
N LEU A 42 3.91 15.04 -12.88
CA LEU A 42 4.34 15.71 -11.65
C LEU A 42 4.65 14.73 -10.52
N ALA A 43 4.47 13.43 -10.73
CA ALA A 43 4.66 12.42 -9.70
C ALA A 43 6.11 11.92 -9.70
N ASP A 44 6.77 12.01 -8.55
CA ASP A 44 8.09 11.41 -8.32
C ASP A 44 7.98 9.92 -8.02
N VAL A 45 6.89 9.53 -7.34
CA VAL A 45 6.61 8.15 -6.93
C VAL A 45 5.24 7.73 -7.43
N LEU A 46 5.21 6.71 -8.29
CA LEU A 46 3.98 6.10 -8.76
C LEU A 46 3.64 4.85 -7.93
N ILE A 47 2.43 4.83 -7.36
CA ILE A 47 1.86 3.68 -6.67
C ILE A 47 0.80 3.08 -7.59
N THR A 48 1.05 1.85 -8.05
CA THR A 48 0.12 1.10 -8.91
C THR A 48 0.53 -0.37 -8.95
N PRO A 49 -0.40 -1.33 -9.18
CA PRO A 49 -0.02 -2.69 -9.50
C PRO A 49 0.74 -2.71 -10.82
N LEU A 50 1.68 -3.66 -10.93
CA LEU A 50 2.43 -3.87 -12.16
C LEU A 50 1.52 -4.11 -13.37
N ARG A 51 0.46 -4.90 -13.21
CA ARG A 51 -0.52 -5.14 -14.29
C ARG A 51 -1.15 -3.83 -14.79
N ASP A 52 -1.46 -2.91 -13.89
CA ASP A 52 -2.08 -1.64 -14.26
C ASP A 52 -1.04 -0.67 -14.83
N ALA A 53 0.22 -0.71 -14.36
CA ALA A 53 1.32 -0.01 -15.03
C ALA A 53 1.53 -0.51 -16.47
N GLN A 54 1.50 -1.83 -16.70
CA GLN A 54 1.56 -2.41 -18.03
C GLN A 54 0.36 -1.98 -18.88
N THR A 55 -0.86 -2.10 -18.34
CA THR A 55 -2.11 -1.84 -19.06
C THR A 55 -2.29 -0.35 -19.39
N VAL A 56 -2.10 0.52 -18.39
CA VAL A 56 -2.40 1.95 -18.47
C VAL A 56 -1.19 2.77 -18.86
N LEU A 57 0.04 2.32 -18.61
CA LEU A 57 1.26 3.08 -18.90
C LEU A 57 2.16 2.41 -19.95
N GLY A 58 1.96 1.12 -20.25
CA GLY A 58 2.85 0.37 -21.14
C GLY A 58 4.22 0.08 -20.50
N ILE A 59 4.32 0.22 -19.18
CA ILE A 59 5.57 -0.04 -18.46
C ILE A 59 5.70 -1.55 -18.30
N ASP A 60 6.65 -2.13 -19.03
CA ASP A 60 7.03 -3.52 -18.84
C ASP A 60 8.34 -3.58 -18.05
N ALA A 61 8.21 -3.66 -16.72
CA ALA A 61 9.37 -3.53 -15.83
C ALA A 61 10.23 -4.81 -15.75
N GLY A 62 9.89 -5.88 -16.49
CA GLY A 62 10.55 -7.18 -16.34
C GLY A 62 10.43 -7.79 -14.93
N LEU A 63 9.60 -7.18 -14.08
CA LEU A 63 9.36 -7.60 -12.70
C LEU A 63 8.40 -8.78 -12.74
N THR A 64 8.89 -9.97 -12.40
CA THR A 64 7.99 -11.07 -12.06
C THR A 64 7.21 -10.70 -10.80
N ALA A 65 5.98 -11.19 -10.67
CA ALA A 65 5.21 -11.02 -9.44
C ALA A 65 5.87 -11.84 -8.32
N VAL A 66 6.94 -11.30 -7.72
CA VAL A 66 7.61 -11.87 -6.57
C VAL A 66 6.81 -11.48 -5.32
N GLU A 67 6.71 -12.40 -4.36
CA GLU A 67 6.05 -12.10 -3.11
C GLU A 67 6.79 -10.98 -2.38
N ALA A 68 6.10 -9.85 -2.10
CA ALA A 68 6.71 -8.67 -1.50
C ALA A 68 7.48 -8.95 -0.19
N THR A 69 7.05 -9.95 0.60
CA THR A 69 7.75 -10.36 1.83
C THR A 69 9.09 -11.03 1.53
N ALA A 70 9.19 -11.83 0.45
CA ALA A 70 10.43 -12.46 0.03
C ALA A 70 11.42 -11.43 -0.54
N VAL A 71 10.92 -10.52 -1.38
CA VAL A 71 11.74 -9.38 -1.89
C VAL A 71 12.25 -8.54 -0.73
N LEU A 72 11.41 -8.23 0.25
CA LEU A 72 11.82 -7.49 1.44
C LEU A 72 12.95 -8.22 2.17
N ALA A 73 12.83 -9.53 2.40
CA ALA A 73 13.88 -10.32 3.05
C ALA A 73 15.22 -10.26 2.30
N GLU A 74 15.19 -10.37 0.97
CA GLU A 74 16.38 -10.26 0.11
C GLU A 74 17.03 -8.86 0.23
N GLN A 75 16.23 -7.81 0.17
CA GLN A 75 16.72 -6.43 0.28
C GLN A 75 17.31 -6.14 1.67
N LEU A 76 16.67 -6.63 2.73
CA LEU A 76 17.17 -6.54 4.11
C LEU A 76 18.51 -7.28 4.26
N ALA A 77 18.62 -8.48 3.69
CA ALA A 77 19.89 -9.23 3.65
C ALA A 77 20.98 -8.50 2.85
N ALA A 78 20.61 -7.79 1.77
CA ALA A 78 21.50 -6.96 0.98
C ALA A 78 21.90 -5.62 1.64
N GLY A 79 21.40 -5.33 2.86
CA GLY A 79 21.79 -4.17 3.65
C GLY A 79 20.75 -3.06 3.76
N LEU A 80 19.55 -3.21 3.18
CA LEU A 80 18.45 -2.28 3.42
C LEU A 80 18.12 -2.23 4.92
N ARG A 81 17.95 -1.03 5.48
CA ARG A 81 17.55 -0.81 6.88
C ARG A 81 16.40 0.20 6.93
N PRO A 82 15.16 -0.24 6.66
CA PRO A 82 14.01 0.65 6.67
C PRO A 82 13.67 1.04 8.12
N LYS A 83 13.16 2.26 8.33
CA LYS A 83 12.58 2.64 9.63
C LYS A 83 11.24 1.95 9.87
N PHE A 84 10.48 1.74 8.79
CA PHE A 84 9.20 1.06 8.83
C PHE A 84 8.84 0.41 7.49
N VAL A 85 7.91 -0.55 7.55
CA VAL A 85 7.23 -1.14 6.39
C VAL A 85 5.75 -0.80 6.49
N TYR A 86 5.20 -0.19 5.44
CA TYR A 86 3.77 0.06 5.32
C TYR A 86 3.11 -1.07 4.54
N THR A 87 1.96 -1.55 5.03
CA THR A 87 1.20 -2.60 4.36
C THR A 87 -0.29 -2.47 4.60
N ILE A 88 -1.08 -2.85 3.60
CA ILE A 88 -2.53 -3.02 3.70
C ILE A 88 -2.78 -4.53 3.63
N PRO A 89 -2.85 -5.25 4.77
CA PRO A 89 -2.84 -6.71 4.76
C PRO A 89 -4.19 -7.32 4.41
N ASP A 90 -5.27 -6.55 4.52
CA ASP A 90 -6.64 -6.96 4.21
C ASP A 90 -7.15 -6.22 2.98
N TYR A 91 -7.51 -6.98 1.94
CA TYR A 91 -8.08 -6.48 0.69
C TYR A 91 -7.26 -5.34 0.08
N GLN A 92 -5.95 -5.56 -0.02
CA GLN A 92 -4.93 -4.57 -0.40
C GLN A 92 -5.39 -3.71 -1.57
N ASN A 93 -5.41 -2.39 -1.39
CA ASN A 93 -5.72 -1.51 -2.51
C ASN A 93 -4.48 -1.36 -3.40
N PRO A 94 -4.53 -1.66 -4.71
CA PRO A 94 -5.74 -1.96 -5.49
C PRO A 94 -5.86 -3.43 -5.94
N THR A 95 -4.99 -4.33 -5.47
CA THR A 95 -5.03 -5.74 -5.90
C THR A 95 -6.21 -6.55 -5.33
N GLY A 96 -6.85 -6.05 -4.27
CA GLY A 96 -7.89 -6.74 -3.49
C GLY A 96 -7.39 -7.97 -2.72
N ARG A 97 -6.08 -8.24 -2.73
CA ARG A 97 -5.51 -9.45 -2.13
C ARG A 97 -5.45 -9.34 -0.61
N GLN A 98 -5.65 -10.48 0.05
CA GLN A 98 -5.45 -10.62 1.48
C GLN A 98 -4.10 -11.30 1.75
N MET A 99 -3.32 -10.74 2.67
CA MET A 99 -2.09 -11.34 3.18
C MET A 99 -2.44 -12.54 4.07
N SER A 100 -1.82 -13.70 3.78
CA SER A 100 -2.01 -14.92 4.55
C SER A 100 -1.38 -14.84 5.95
N GLN A 101 -1.86 -15.63 6.90
CA GLN A 101 -1.31 -15.68 8.26
C GLN A 101 0.20 -15.98 8.28
N PRO A 102 0.73 -16.97 7.51
CA PRO A 102 2.18 -17.21 7.48
C PRO A 102 2.98 -16.00 6.99
N ARG A 103 2.43 -15.22 6.05
CA ARG A 103 3.11 -14.02 5.55
C ARG A 103 3.10 -12.87 6.55
N ARG A 104 2.01 -12.71 7.32
CA ARG A 104 1.95 -11.76 8.44
C ARG A 104 2.99 -12.11 9.50
N ALA A 105 3.05 -13.39 9.90
CA ALA A 105 4.06 -13.87 10.85
C ALA A 105 5.50 -13.70 10.33
N ALA A 106 5.75 -13.98 9.05
CA ALA A 106 7.06 -13.76 8.44
C ALA A 106 7.46 -12.27 8.44
N LEU A 107 6.51 -11.36 8.22
CA LEU A 107 6.77 -9.93 8.31
C LEU A 107 7.10 -9.50 9.74
N CYS A 108 6.41 -10.02 10.76
CA CYS A 108 6.75 -9.80 12.17
C CYS A 108 8.18 -10.26 12.48
N ALA A 109 8.55 -11.48 12.03
CA ALA A 109 9.89 -12.02 12.25
C ALA A 109 10.99 -11.17 11.58
N LEU A 110 10.73 -10.66 10.37
CA LEU A 110 11.65 -9.73 9.71
C LEU A 110 11.76 -8.39 10.46
N ALA A 111 10.64 -7.86 10.96
CA ALA A 111 10.61 -6.61 11.72
C ALA A 111 11.41 -6.71 13.02
N GLU A 112 11.34 -7.86 13.68
CA GLU A 112 12.14 -8.17 14.86
C GLU A 112 13.63 -8.30 14.50
N GLN A 113 13.95 -9.12 13.49
CA GLN A 113 15.33 -9.41 13.10
C GLN A 113 16.10 -8.17 12.61
N TYR A 114 15.44 -7.29 11.86
CA TYR A 114 16.07 -6.14 11.21
C TYR A 114 15.71 -4.79 11.83
N ASP A 115 15.03 -4.80 12.97
CA ASP A 115 14.70 -3.65 13.79
C ASP A 115 13.94 -2.52 13.05
N PHE A 116 12.74 -2.85 12.56
CA PHE A 116 11.85 -1.85 11.94
C PHE A 116 10.42 -1.94 12.49
N LEU A 117 9.63 -0.87 12.27
CA LEU A 117 8.21 -0.83 12.61
C LEU A 117 7.33 -1.33 11.47
N ILE A 118 6.16 -1.89 11.78
CA ILE A 118 5.14 -2.23 10.79
C ILE A 118 4.00 -1.22 10.91
N ILE A 119 3.65 -0.56 9.82
CA ILE A 119 2.42 0.23 9.71
C ILE A 119 1.39 -0.63 9.00
N GLU A 120 0.48 -1.19 9.79
CA GLU A 120 -0.67 -1.97 9.32
C GLU A 120 -1.85 -1.04 9.05
N ASP A 121 -2.09 -0.72 7.79
CA ASP A 121 -3.24 0.08 7.38
C ASP A 121 -4.44 -0.83 7.10
N ALA A 122 -5.45 -0.76 7.97
CA ALA A 122 -6.57 -1.70 8.02
C ALA A 122 -7.94 -1.06 7.72
N PRO A 123 -8.08 -0.17 6.70
CA PRO A 123 -9.35 0.50 6.44
C PRO A 123 -10.42 -0.45 5.89
N TYR A 124 -10.01 -1.65 5.46
CA TYR A 124 -10.88 -2.67 4.87
C TYR A 124 -11.01 -3.93 5.74
N ALA A 125 -10.41 -3.98 6.93
CA ALA A 125 -10.37 -5.20 7.74
C ALA A 125 -11.76 -5.77 8.06
N ASP A 126 -12.74 -4.89 8.28
CA ASP A 126 -14.13 -5.26 8.58
C ASP A 126 -14.98 -5.55 7.32
N LEU A 127 -14.45 -5.41 6.11
CA LEU A 127 -15.19 -5.60 4.86
C LEU A 127 -15.21 -7.06 4.35
N ARG A 128 -15.10 -8.02 5.27
CA ARG A 128 -15.13 -9.44 4.92
C ARG A 128 -16.55 -9.89 4.58
N TYR A 129 -16.75 -10.36 3.36
CA TYR A 129 -18.03 -10.93 2.93
C TYR A 129 -18.24 -12.39 3.40
N ALA A 130 -17.18 -13.21 3.43
CA ALA A 130 -17.26 -14.63 3.77
C ALA A 130 -15.91 -15.19 4.26
N GLY A 131 -15.95 -16.39 4.86
CA GLY A 131 -14.79 -17.11 5.38
C GLY A 131 -14.32 -16.61 6.75
N THR A 132 -13.23 -17.21 7.24
CA THR A 132 -12.66 -16.88 8.56
C THR A 132 -11.72 -15.68 8.46
N ALA A 133 -11.77 -14.79 9.46
CA ALA A 133 -10.83 -13.69 9.58
C ALA A 133 -9.41 -14.21 9.83
N VAL A 134 -8.43 -13.60 9.17
CA VAL A 134 -7.02 -13.77 9.51
C VAL A 134 -6.67 -12.75 10.59
N PRO A 135 -6.00 -13.14 11.68
CA PRO A 135 -5.59 -12.20 12.71
C PRO A 135 -4.80 -11.01 12.12
N PRO A 136 -5.04 -9.78 12.58
CA PRO A 136 -4.23 -8.63 12.20
C PRO A 136 -2.78 -8.83 12.64
N ILE A 137 -1.84 -8.17 11.97
CA ILE A 137 -0.41 -8.24 12.26
C ILE A 137 -0.16 -7.84 13.73
N ILE A 138 -0.84 -6.80 14.23
CA ILE A 138 -0.69 -6.37 15.63
C ILE A 138 -1.05 -7.47 16.64
N ALA A 139 -1.95 -8.40 16.30
CA ALA A 139 -2.30 -9.53 17.16
C ALA A 139 -1.27 -10.66 17.12
N LEU A 140 -0.38 -10.66 16.13
CA LEU A 140 0.69 -11.63 15.94
C LEU A 140 2.07 -11.10 16.37
N ASP A 141 2.12 -9.85 16.84
CA ASP A 141 3.35 -9.15 17.16
C ASP A 141 3.62 -9.14 18.67
N PRO A 142 4.47 -10.05 19.17
CA PRO A 142 4.76 -10.13 20.60
C PRO A 142 5.67 -9.00 21.11
N HIS A 143 6.27 -8.20 20.22
CA HIS A 143 7.29 -7.21 20.57
C HIS A 143 6.83 -5.77 20.42
N GLY A 144 5.56 -5.53 20.06
CA GLY A 144 5.02 -4.18 19.96
C GLY A 144 5.70 -3.34 18.88
N ARG A 145 6.00 -3.93 17.72
CA ARG A 145 6.58 -3.23 16.55
C ARG A 145 5.52 -2.76 15.55
N THR A 146 4.25 -3.11 15.77
CA THR A 146 3.16 -2.86 14.83
C THR A 146 2.26 -1.73 15.30
N LEU A 147 2.08 -0.75 14.41
CA LEU A 147 1.06 0.29 14.51
C LEU A 147 -0.11 -0.08 13.61
N HIS A 148 -1.28 -0.31 14.20
CA HIS A 148 -2.51 -0.63 13.50
C HIS A 148 -3.34 0.63 13.27
N LEU A 149 -3.71 0.91 12.01
CA LEU A 149 -4.48 2.08 11.61
C LEU A 149 -5.88 1.67 11.15
N GLY A 150 -6.90 2.18 11.84
CA GLY A 150 -8.30 1.98 11.48
C GLY A 150 -8.98 3.24 10.96
N SER A 151 -10.06 3.07 10.20
CA SER A 151 -10.85 4.18 9.65
C SER A 151 -12.34 3.87 9.63
N PHE A 152 -13.17 4.87 9.96
CA PHE A 152 -14.62 4.78 9.81
C PHE A 152 -15.10 4.95 8.35
N SER A 153 -14.20 5.41 7.46
CA SER A 153 -14.56 5.86 6.10
C SER A 153 -15.17 4.79 5.21
N LYS A 154 -14.88 3.51 5.50
CA LYS A 154 -15.30 2.37 4.67
C LYS A 154 -16.31 1.47 5.35
N ILE A 155 -16.48 1.61 6.66
CA ILE A 155 -17.35 0.76 7.49
C ILE A 155 -18.63 1.47 7.92
N PHE A 156 -18.62 2.80 8.02
CA PHE A 156 -19.76 3.60 8.45
C PHE A 156 -20.06 4.75 7.48
N ALA A 157 -19.21 5.77 7.47
CA ALA A 157 -19.35 6.95 6.61
C ALA A 157 -18.01 7.70 6.55
N PRO A 158 -17.76 8.56 5.53
CA PRO A 158 -16.53 9.35 5.40
C PRO A 158 -16.46 10.51 6.40
N LEU A 159 -16.55 10.19 7.70
CA LEU A 159 -16.57 11.13 8.82
C LEU A 159 -15.25 11.88 9.05
N ARG A 160 -14.20 11.52 8.29
CA ARG A 160 -12.81 11.96 8.52
C ARG A 160 -12.31 11.61 9.93
N LEU A 161 -12.78 10.47 10.43
CA LEU A 161 -12.37 9.90 11.72
C LEU A 161 -11.68 8.54 11.49
N GLY A 162 -10.62 8.32 12.26
CA GLY A 162 -9.86 7.08 12.30
C GLY A 162 -9.22 6.92 13.68
N TRP A 163 -8.53 5.81 13.89
CA TRP A 163 -7.84 5.52 15.13
C TRP A 163 -6.52 4.81 14.85
N MET A 164 -5.65 4.80 15.85
CA MET A 164 -4.37 4.09 15.84
C MET A 164 -4.27 3.26 17.11
N VAL A 165 -3.73 2.05 17.00
CA VAL A 165 -3.38 1.19 18.12
C VAL A 165 -1.89 0.84 18.00
N GLY A 166 -1.16 0.98 19.10
CA GLY A 166 0.27 0.71 19.20
C GLY A 166 0.67 0.48 20.66
N PRO A 167 1.95 0.21 20.92
CA PRO A 167 2.51 0.12 22.28
C PRO A 167 2.34 1.39 23.10
#